data_AF-A0A7T7CBA4-F1
#
_entry.id   AF-A0A7T7CBA4-F1
#
_cell.length_a   1.000
_cell.length_b   1.000
_cell.length_c   1.000
_cell.angle_alpha   90.00
_cell.angle_beta   90.00
_cell.angle_gamma   90.00
#
_symmetry.space_group_name_H-M   'P 1'
#
loop_
_entity.id
_entity.type
_entity.pdbx_description
1 polymer ?
#
loop_
_entity_poly.entity_id
_entity_poly.type
_entity_poly.pdbx_seq_one_letter_code
_entity_poly.pdbx_strand_id
1 'polypeptide(L)' 'MRTKRMRNRMLGLMFTAMTMMTIGISSSYNGFVEAKSTCIESNGIITKENLELLAVNWSISCEQ' A
#
# COMPACT_ATOMS: atom_id res chain seq x y z
N MET A 1 -28.78 11.45 -24.00
CA MET A 1 -28.28 12.04 -22.73
C MET A 1 -27.89 11.02 -21.65
N ARG A 2 -28.65 9.92 -21.46
CA ARG A 2 -28.41 8.90 -20.41
C ARG A 2 -27.04 8.19 -20.52
N THR A 3 -26.60 7.84 -21.73
CA THR A 3 -25.32 7.18 -22.02
C THR A 3 -24.10 8.06 -21.71
N LYS A 4 -24.15 9.36 -22.03
CA LYS A 4 -23.08 10.31 -21.66
C LYS A 4 -22.93 10.45 -20.13
N ARG A 5 -24.06 10.42 -19.39
CA ARG A 5 -24.07 10.49 -17.92
C ARG A 5 -23.50 9.22 -17.28
N MET A 6 -23.81 8.04 -17.82
CA MET A 6 -23.21 6.77 -17.39
C MET A 6 -21.70 6.75 -17.67
N ARG A 7 -21.27 7.18 -18.86
CA ARG A 7 -19.84 7.24 -19.20
C ARG A 7 -19.06 8.13 -18.24
N ASN A 8 -19.56 9.32 -17.92
CA ASN A 8 -18.89 10.22 -16.98
C ASN A 8 -18.83 9.65 -15.55
N ARG A 9 -19.86 8.93 -15.11
CA ARG A 9 -19.84 8.22 -13.82
C ARG A 9 -18.80 7.10 -13.80
N MET A 10 -18.71 6.35 -14.89
CA MET A 10 -17.75 5.24 -14.99
C MET A 10 -16.31 5.77 -15.01
N LEU A 11 -16.05 6.85 -15.74
CA LEU A 11 -14.76 7.54 -15.73
C LEU A 11 -14.40 8.09 -14.34
N GLY A 12 -15.37 8.68 -13.64
CA GLY A 12 -15.16 9.13 -12.26
C GLY A 12 -14.79 7.99 -11.33
N LEU A 13 -15.50 6.85 -11.42
CA LEU A 13 -15.19 5.64 -10.63
C LEU A 13 -13.80 5.10 -10.92
N MET A 14 -13.42 4.99 -12.20
CA MET A 14 -12.07 4.55 -12.59
C MET A 14 -11.00 5.46 -12.01
N PHE A 15 -11.18 6.77 -12.09
CA PHE A 15 -10.23 7.74 -11.53
C PHE A 15 -10.10 7.57 -10.02
N THR A 16 -11.22 7.47 -9.29
CA THR A 16 -11.20 7.27 -7.83
C THR A 16 -10.53 5.96 -7.41
N ALA A 17 -10.78 4.88 -8.16
CA ALA A 17 -10.17 3.59 -7.90
C ALA A 17 -8.66 3.65 -8.13
N MET A 18 -8.21 4.29 -9.21
CA MET A 18 -6.79 4.43 -9.53
C MET A 18 -6.05 5.30 -8.50
N THR A 19 -6.67 6.38 -8.00
CA THR A 19 -6.11 7.19 -6.91
C THR A 19 -6.02 6.42 -5.59
N MET A 20 -7.02 5.58 -5.27
CA MET A 20 -6.98 4.77 -4.05
C MET A 20 -5.91 3.68 -4.13
N MET A 21 -5.73 3.05 -5.31
CA MET A 21 -4.65 2.08 -5.51
C MET A 21 -3.26 2.69 -5.37
N THR A 22 -3.04 3.87 -5.93
CA THR A 22 -1.72 4.55 -5.83
C THR A 22 -1.38 4.93 -4.39
N ILE A 23 -2.35 5.45 -3.62
CA ILE A 23 -2.18 5.72 -2.19
C ILE A 23 -1.86 4.41 -1.46
N GLY A 24 -2.63 3.35 -1.70
CA GLY A 24 -2.40 2.03 -1.10
C GLY A 24 -1.01 1.47 -1.39
N ILE A 25 -0.52 1.57 -2.62
CA ILE A 25 0.85 1.12 -2.98
C ILE A 25 1.90 1.95 -2.24
N SER A 26 1.71 3.27 -2.16
CA SER A 26 2.69 4.15 -1.49
C SER A 26 2.74 3.95 0.03
N SER A 27 1.58 3.80 0.69
CA SER A 27 1.54 3.50 2.13
C SER A 27 2.13 2.12 2.42
N SER A 28 1.84 1.16 1.55
CA SER A 28 2.39 -0.19 1.59
C SER A 28 3.93 -0.15 1.41
N TYR A 29 4.47 0.59 0.45
CA TYR A 29 5.92 0.75 0.32
C TYR A 29 6.58 1.42 1.54
N ASN A 30 5.97 2.49 2.07
CA ASN A 30 6.51 3.17 3.25
C ASN A 30 6.52 2.26 4.48
N GLY A 31 5.43 1.51 4.72
CA GLY A 31 5.38 0.53 5.80
C GLY A 31 6.43 -0.58 5.64
N PHE A 32 6.71 -1.01 4.41
CA PHE A 32 7.80 -1.96 4.14
C PHE A 32 9.18 -1.37 4.47
N VAL A 33 9.44 -0.12 4.09
CA VAL A 33 10.73 0.55 4.36
C VAL A 33 10.94 0.73 5.86
N GLU A 34 9.91 1.18 6.59
CA GLU A 34 9.94 1.35 8.05
C GLU A 34 10.13 0.01 8.77
N ALA A 35 9.43 -1.04 8.31
CA ALA A 35 9.62 -2.37 8.86
C ALA A 35 11.02 -2.95 8.55
N LYS A 36 11.59 -2.65 7.38
CA LYS A 36 12.99 -3.01 7.04
C LYS A 36 13.98 -2.25 7.94
N SER A 37 13.82 -0.94 8.13
CA SER A 37 14.74 -0.16 8.98
C SER A 37 14.68 -0.63 10.43
N THR A 38 13.46 -0.85 10.95
CA THR A 38 13.26 -1.36 12.31
C THR A 38 13.88 -2.74 12.46
N CYS A 39 13.80 -3.60 11.43
CA CYS A 39 14.41 -4.92 11.50
C CYS A 39 15.94 -4.86 11.55
N ILE A 40 16.57 -3.97 10.76
CA ILE A 40 18.02 -3.76 10.78
C ILE A 40 18.45 -3.23 12.16
N GLU A 41 17.75 -2.24 12.70
CA GLU A 41 18.04 -1.63 14.00
C GLU A 41 17.80 -2.59 15.17
N SER A 42 16.77 -3.43 15.06
CA SER A 42 16.38 -4.42 16.09
C SER A 42 17.02 -5.79 15.89
N ASN A 43 18.06 -5.88 15.05
CA ASN A 43 18.87 -7.08 14.85
C ASN A 43 18.04 -8.33 14.45
N GLY A 44 17.00 -8.14 13.63
CA GLY A 44 16.15 -9.22 13.12
C GLY A 44 14.78 -9.35 13.80
N ILE A 45 14.47 -8.59 14.85
CA ILE A 45 13.19 -8.69 15.56
C ILE A 45 12.16 -7.76 14.91
N ILE A 46 11.19 -8.34 14.21
CA ILE A 46 10.05 -7.60 13.62
C ILE A 46 8.88 -7.62 14.61
N THR A 47 8.48 -6.46 15.13
CA THR A 47 7.27 -6.31 15.95
C THR A 47 6.02 -6.26 15.06
N LYS A 48 4.98 -7.03 15.42
CA LYS A 48 3.71 -7.13 14.69
C LYS A 48 2.99 -5.80 14.46
N GLU A 49 3.32 -4.77 15.24
CA GLU A 49 2.75 -3.43 15.15
C GLU A 49 3.10 -2.71 13.84
N ASN A 50 4.21 -3.11 13.18
CA ASN A 50 4.67 -2.48 11.94
C ASN A 50 4.08 -3.11 10.66
N LEU A 51 3.28 -4.16 10.79
CA LEU A 51 2.64 -4.83 9.67
C LEU A 51 1.22 -4.29 9.52
N GLU A 52 1.09 -3.12 8.89
CA GLU A 52 -0.21 -2.54 8.54
C GLU A 52 -1.04 -3.51 7.67
N LEU A 53 -2.36 -3.29 7.64
CA LEU A 53 -3.41 -4.10 6.99
C LEU A 53 -3.11 -4.58 5.55
N LEU A 54 -2.17 -3.94 4.85
CA LEU A 54 -1.76 -4.25 3.47
C LEU A 54 -0.49 -5.11 3.36
N ALA A 55 0.11 -5.53 4.48
CA ALA A 55 1.33 -6.35 4.52
C ALA A 55 1.09 -7.86 4.25
N VAL A 56 -0.07 -8.21 3.68
CA VAL A 56 -0.45 -9.60 3.40
C VAL A 56 0.46 -10.14 2.29
N ASN A 57 1.46 -10.96 2.65
CA ASN A 57 2.53 -11.55 1.82
C ASN A 57 3.89 -10.84 1.76
N TRP A 58 4.23 -9.99 2.72
CA TRP A 58 5.60 -9.49 2.78
C TRP A 58 6.52 -10.45 3.53
N SER A 59 7.62 -10.81 2.88
CA SER A 59 8.83 -11.27 3.55
C SER A 59 9.80 -10.10 3.62
N ILE A 60 10.22 -9.73 4.83
CA ILE A 60 11.23 -8.69 5.05
C ILE A 60 12.55 -9.40 5.26
N SER A 61 13.53 -9.16 4.37
CA SER A 61 14.93 -9.51 4.62
C SER A 61 15.62 -8.33 5.27
N CYS A 62 16.32 -8.60 6.37
CA CYS A 62 17.01 -7.60 7.19
C CYS A 62 18.50 -7.50 6.82
N GLU A 63 18.86 -8.04 5.65
CA GLU A 63 20.17 -7.89 5.04
C GLU A 63 20.36 -6.44 4.58
N GLN A 64 21.56 -5.91 4.86
CA GLN A 64 21.99 -4.56 4.46
C GLN A 64 22.10 -4.43 2.94
#